data_AF-A0A3S3T495-F1
#
_entry.id   AF-A0A3S3T495-F1
#
_cell.length_a   1.000
_cell.length_b   1.000
_cell.length_c   1.000
_cell.angle_alpha   90.00
_cell.angle_beta   90.00
_cell.angle_gamma   90.00
#
_symmetry.space_group_name_H-M   'P 1'
#
loop_
_entity.id
_entity.type
_entity.pdbx_description
1 polymer ?
#
loop_
_entity_poly.entity_id
_entity_poly.type
_entity_poly.pdbx_seq_one_letter_code
_entity_poly.pdbx_strand_id
1 'polypeptide(L)'
;MRKPETIERLYLDFDGFFASVEQQCDRRLRGRPVGVVPFEGTDRTAVIACSREAKAYGVKNVMPINEAKRLCPQLVLVPQKPDLYRRAHNALLSEIETVIPIDTAKSIDELTCRLDEAGRSDPLALAAKIKATIAENVGPWITCTIGFAANRQLAKIACKAGKRDGGRCGDGLTIWRPEDLPAALLVVTMEDIPGVGGNMAKRLYRAGIFTTEQLY
;
A
#
# COMPACT_ATOMS: atom_id res chain seq x y z
N MET A 1 -4.37 -28.23 9.64
CA MET A 1 -3.86 -26.85 9.50
C MET A 1 -3.89 -26.21 10.89
N ARG A 2 -2.81 -25.56 11.35
CA ARG A 2 -2.78 -24.94 12.69
C ARG A 2 -3.74 -23.74 12.73
N LYS A 3 -4.59 -23.66 13.76
CA LYS A 3 -5.36 -22.43 14.04
C LYS A 3 -4.39 -21.41 14.65
N PRO A 4 -4.24 -20.22 14.08
CA PRO A 4 -3.32 -19.22 14.63
C PRO A 4 -3.84 -18.68 15.96
N GLU A 5 -2.92 -18.43 16.89
CA GLU A 5 -3.21 -17.91 18.24
C GLU A 5 -2.61 -16.52 18.46
N THR A 6 -1.73 -16.07 17.55
CA THR A 6 -1.10 -14.74 17.61
C THR A 6 -1.00 -14.15 16.20
N ILE A 7 -0.77 -12.84 16.12
CA ILE A 7 -0.23 -12.23 14.90
C ILE A 7 1.21 -12.73 14.71
N GLU A 8 1.61 -13.06 13.49
CA GLU A 8 2.96 -13.57 13.21
C GLU A 8 3.67 -12.78 12.10
N ARG A 9 2.91 -11.98 11.34
CA ARG A 9 3.37 -11.32 10.12
C ARG A 9 3.00 -9.86 10.08
N LEU A 10 3.92 -9.08 9.54
CA LEU A 10 3.75 -7.70 9.13
C LEU A 10 3.83 -7.63 7.59
N TYR A 11 2.97 -6.83 6.98
CA TYR A 11 3.03 -6.44 5.58
C TYR A 11 3.06 -4.92 5.49
N LEU A 12 4.00 -4.37 4.71
CA LEU A 12 4.16 -2.93 4.51
C LEU A 12 4.06 -2.63 3.02
N ASP A 13 3.32 -1.57 2.70
CA ASP A 13 3.11 -1.08 1.34
C ASP A 13 3.22 0.46 1.34
N PHE A 14 4.09 1.02 0.49
CA PHE A 14 4.32 2.46 0.38
C PHE A 14 3.19 3.19 -0.37
N ASP A 15 2.76 4.33 0.18
CA ASP A 15 1.55 5.01 -0.27
C ASP A 15 1.82 5.93 -1.46
N GLY A 16 1.53 5.42 -2.67
CA GLY A 16 1.76 6.19 -3.90
C GLY A 16 3.25 6.32 -4.19
N PHE A 17 4.01 5.25 -3.98
CA PHE A 17 5.47 5.21 -3.88
C PHE A 17 6.21 6.14 -4.85
N PHE A 18 6.00 6.02 -6.17
CA PHE A 18 6.73 6.87 -7.12
C PHE A 18 6.38 8.35 -6.95
N ALA A 19 5.11 8.69 -6.76
CA ALA A 19 4.69 10.06 -6.57
C ALA A 19 5.20 10.62 -5.22
N SER A 20 5.19 9.83 -4.15
CA SER A 20 5.75 10.23 -2.86
C SER A 20 7.26 10.46 -2.92
N VAL A 21 8.00 9.66 -3.70
CA VAL A 21 9.44 9.88 -3.93
C VAL A 21 9.68 11.18 -4.69
N GLU A 22 8.88 11.48 -5.73
CA GLU A 22 8.96 12.78 -6.42
C GLU A 22 8.64 13.95 -5.48
N GLN A 23 7.62 13.83 -4.62
CA GLN A 23 7.27 14.85 -3.60
C GLN A 23 8.35 15.02 -2.52
N GLN A 24 9.03 13.93 -2.16
CA GLN A 24 10.16 14.00 -1.23
C GLN A 24 11.31 14.79 -1.86
N CYS A 25 11.63 14.52 -3.13
CA CYS A 25 12.73 15.15 -3.85
C CYS A 25 12.45 16.59 -4.30
N ASP A 26 11.21 16.92 -4.70
CA ASP A 26 10.83 18.27 -5.13
C ASP A 26 9.79 18.87 -4.20
N ARG A 27 10.23 19.86 -3.41
CA ARG A 27 9.39 20.58 -2.44
C ARG A 27 8.15 21.23 -3.07
N ARG A 28 8.18 21.55 -4.38
CA ARG A 28 7.05 22.18 -5.09
C ARG A 28 5.90 21.22 -5.36
N LEU A 29 6.12 19.91 -5.21
CA LEU A 29 5.12 18.86 -5.44
C LEU A 29 4.38 18.45 -4.15
N ARG A 30 4.93 18.81 -2.99
CA ARG A 30 4.40 18.46 -1.67
C ARG A 30 2.99 19.01 -1.47
N GLY A 31 2.05 18.16 -1.04
CA GLY A 31 0.65 18.52 -0.85
C GLY A 31 -0.15 18.74 -2.15
N ARG A 32 0.45 18.51 -3.32
CA ARG A 32 -0.23 18.61 -4.61
C ARG A 32 -0.64 17.22 -5.12
N PRO A 33 -1.73 17.09 -5.87
CA PRO A 33 -2.03 15.87 -6.60
C PRO A 33 -0.99 15.66 -7.70
N VAL A 34 -0.19 14.60 -7.57
CA VAL A 34 0.88 14.25 -8.51
C VAL A 34 0.55 12.93 -9.21
N GLY A 35 0.72 12.90 -10.52
CA GLY A 35 0.69 11.69 -11.34
C GLY A 35 2.03 11.48 -12.02
N VAL A 36 2.61 10.30 -11.87
CA VAL A 36 3.82 9.89 -12.58
C VAL A 36 3.42 9.30 -13.94
N VAL A 37 4.11 9.71 -15.00
CA VAL A 37 3.86 9.27 -16.38
C VAL A 37 5.13 8.69 -17.02
N PRO A 38 5.01 7.80 -18.03
CA PRO A 38 6.19 7.17 -18.63
C PRO A 38 7.15 8.15 -19.34
N PHE A 39 6.61 9.20 -19.94
CA PHE A 39 7.36 10.15 -20.75
C PHE A 39 6.92 11.59 -20.46
N GLU A 40 7.80 12.55 -20.69
CA GLU A 40 7.46 13.97 -20.60
C GLU A 40 6.53 14.40 -21.75
N GLY A 41 5.64 15.36 -21.50
CA GLY A 41 4.79 15.96 -22.54
C GLY A 41 3.72 15.06 -23.15
N THR A 42 3.49 13.86 -22.62
CA THR A 42 2.49 12.92 -23.15
C THR A 42 1.10 13.14 -22.53
N ASP A 43 0.07 13.03 -23.37
CA ASP A 43 -1.35 13.07 -23.01
C ASP A 43 -2.10 11.75 -23.35
N ARG A 44 -1.48 10.87 -24.14
CA ARG A 44 -2.06 9.61 -24.64
C ARG A 44 -1.73 8.38 -23.81
N THR A 45 -0.83 8.49 -22.84
CA THR A 45 -0.47 7.36 -21.97
C THR A 45 -1.34 7.36 -20.71
N ALA A 46 -0.87 6.65 -19.67
CA ALA A 46 -1.54 6.53 -18.40
C ALA A 46 -0.68 7.11 -17.27
N VAL A 47 -1.34 7.59 -16.22
CA VAL A 47 -0.74 7.82 -14.91
C VAL A 47 -0.37 6.46 -14.33
N ILE A 48 0.93 6.13 -14.28
CA ILE A 48 1.41 4.81 -13.83
C ILE A 48 1.38 4.69 -12.31
N ALA A 49 1.55 5.81 -11.61
CA ALA A 49 1.45 5.92 -10.16
C ALA A 49 0.95 7.31 -9.78
N CYS A 50 0.17 7.43 -8.71
CA CYS A 50 -0.40 8.70 -8.27
C CYS A 50 -0.26 8.91 -6.76
N SER A 51 -0.15 10.17 -6.35
CA SER A 51 -0.02 10.56 -4.95
C SER A 51 -1.31 10.34 -4.17
N ARG A 52 -1.21 10.39 -2.83
CA ARG A 52 -2.38 10.29 -1.94
C ARG A 52 -3.37 11.42 -2.22
N GLU A 53 -2.88 12.62 -2.49
CA GLU A 53 -3.69 13.77 -2.86
C GLU A 53 -4.43 13.54 -4.19
N ALA A 54 -3.77 12.95 -5.20
CA ALA A 54 -4.43 12.61 -6.45
C ALA A 54 -5.51 11.52 -6.25
N LYS A 55 -5.24 10.51 -5.41
CA LYS A 55 -6.21 9.46 -5.06
C LYS A 55 -7.45 10.02 -4.35
N ALA A 56 -7.30 11.08 -3.56
CA ALA A 56 -8.45 11.76 -2.94
C ALA A 56 -9.42 12.37 -3.98
N TYR A 57 -8.93 12.73 -5.16
CA TYR A 57 -9.77 13.14 -6.31
C TYR A 57 -10.28 11.95 -7.15
N GLY A 58 -10.01 10.71 -6.74
CA GLY A 58 -10.40 9.50 -7.46
C GLY A 58 -9.44 9.06 -8.57
N VAL A 59 -8.28 9.73 -8.73
CA VAL A 59 -7.24 9.26 -9.66
C VAL A 59 -6.70 7.90 -9.19
N LYS A 60 -6.51 6.98 -10.11
CA LYS A 60 -6.01 5.62 -9.82
C LYS A 60 -4.66 5.40 -10.53
N ASN A 61 -3.90 4.43 -10.01
CA ASN A 61 -2.76 3.91 -10.76
C ASN A 61 -3.25 3.24 -12.04
N VAL A 62 -2.47 3.33 -13.12
CA VAL A 62 -2.79 2.81 -14.45
C VAL A 62 -4.11 3.38 -15.00
N MET A 63 -4.28 4.70 -14.86
CA MET A 63 -5.44 5.44 -15.37
C MET A 63 -5.06 6.30 -16.58
N PRO A 64 -5.82 6.30 -17.69
CA PRO A 64 -5.56 7.19 -18.82
C PRO A 64 -5.41 8.65 -18.39
N ILE A 65 -4.42 9.37 -18.93
CA ILE A 65 -4.11 10.74 -18.51
C ILE A 65 -5.32 11.68 -18.70
N ASN A 66 -6.05 11.53 -19.80
CA ASN A 66 -7.27 12.31 -20.07
C ASN A 66 -8.37 12.06 -19.03
N GLU A 67 -8.53 10.84 -18.52
CA GLU A 67 -9.46 10.51 -17.44
C GLU A 67 -8.97 11.08 -16.11
N ALA A 68 -7.69 10.90 -15.79
CA ALA A 68 -7.09 11.44 -14.57
C ALA A 68 -7.21 12.97 -14.49
N LYS A 69 -6.97 13.69 -15.60
CA LYS A 69 -7.16 15.15 -15.67
C LYS A 69 -8.62 15.59 -15.60
N ARG A 70 -9.56 14.77 -16.05
CA ARG A 70 -11.00 15.05 -15.87
C ARG A 70 -11.42 14.95 -14.41
N LEU A 71 -10.90 13.97 -13.68
CA LEU A 71 -11.15 13.80 -12.25
C LEU A 71 -10.42 14.84 -11.40
N CYS A 72 -9.21 15.22 -11.80
CA CYS A 72 -8.36 16.18 -11.11
C CYS A 72 -7.72 17.17 -12.11
N PRO A 73 -8.41 18.28 -12.46
CA PRO A 73 -7.89 19.27 -13.41
C PRO A 73 -6.56 19.91 -13.02
N GLN A 74 -6.26 19.96 -11.72
CA GLN A 74 -5.03 20.48 -11.13
C GLN A 74 -3.91 19.44 -10.97
N LEU A 75 -4.09 18.22 -11.50
CA LEU A 75 -3.12 17.13 -11.45
C LEU A 75 -1.80 17.55 -12.10
N VAL A 76 -0.71 17.45 -11.33
CA VAL A 76 0.64 17.69 -11.81
C VAL A 76 1.20 16.39 -12.37
N LEU A 77 1.57 16.38 -13.64
CA LEU A 77 2.20 15.23 -14.26
C LEU A 77 3.72 15.39 -14.25
N VAL A 78 4.43 14.34 -13.82
CA VAL A 78 5.90 14.29 -13.83
C VAL A 78 6.37 13.02 -14.54
N PRO A 79 7.42 13.08 -15.36
CA PRO A 79 7.97 11.89 -15.99
C PRO A 79 8.63 10.99 -14.95
N GLN A 80 8.56 9.67 -15.17
CA GLN A 80 9.17 8.69 -14.30
C GLN A 80 10.69 8.82 -14.22
N LYS A 81 11.26 8.51 -13.06
CA LYS A 81 12.71 8.45 -12.81
C LYS A 81 13.09 7.10 -12.16
N PRO A 82 13.18 6.00 -12.94
CA PRO A 82 13.36 4.65 -12.39
C PRO A 82 14.56 4.52 -11.45
N ASP A 83 15.70 5.15 -11.77
CA ASP A 83 16.88 5.14 -10.90
C ASP A 83 16.66 5.83 -9.56
N LEU A 84 15.85 6.89 -9.54
CA LEU A 84 15.48 7.56 -8.29
C LEU A 84 14.64 6.64 -7.41
N TYR A 85 13.66 5.95 -8.01
CA TYR A 85 12.78 5.02 -7.28
C TYR A 85 13.56 3.82 -6.74
N ARG A 86 14.51 3.29 -7.50
CA ARG A 86 15.40 2.22 -7.05
C ARG A 86 16.30 2.65 -5.89
N ARG A 87 16.87 3.87 -5.94
CA ARG A 87 17.66 4.41 -4.81
C ARG A 87 16.80 4.58 -3.56
N ALA A 88 15.60 5.14 -3.70
CA ALA A 88 14.66 5.28 -2.59
C ALA A 88 14.30 3.92 -1.99
N HIS A 89 13.98 2.93 -2.84
CA HIS A 89 13.70 1.56 -2.39
C HIS A 89 14.85 0.96 -1.57
N ASN A 90 16.09 1.03 -2.08
CA ASN A 90 17.24 0.48 -1.37
C ASN A 90 17.50 1.18 -0.03
N ALA A 91 17.33 2.51 0.02
CA ALA A 91 17.43 3.26 1.28
C ALA A 91 16.35 2.80 2.28
N LEU A 92 15.10 2.68 1.83
CA LEU A 92 14.00 2.23 2.67
C LEU A 92 14.21 0.81 3.21
N LEU A 93 14.68 -0.14 2.39
CA LEU A 93 14.99 -1.48 2.87
C LEU A 93 16.09 -1.44 3.94
N SER A 94 17.18 -0.71 3.68
CA SER A 94 18.29 -0.55 4.63
C SER A 94 17.81 -0.01 5.98
N GLU A 95 16.99 1.05 5.96
CA GLU A 95 16.48 1.66 7.18
C GLU A 95 15.49 0.76 7.93
N ILE A 96 14.61 0.06 7.21
CA ILE A 96 13.64 -0.85 7.82
C ILE A 96 14.34 -2.07 8.44
N GLU A 97 15.40 -2.59 7.82
CA GLU A 97 16.18 -3.71 8.37
C GLU A 97 16.83 -3.38 9.72
N THR A 98 17.07 -2.10 10.04
CA THR A 98 17.55 -1.69 11.37
C THR A 98 16.49 -1.84 12.47
N VAL A 99 15.21 -1.91 12.09
CA VAL A 99 14.08 -1.98 13.01
C VAL A 99 13.56 -3.41 13.13
N ILE A 100 13.41 -4.10 11.99
CA ILE A 100 12.90 -5.47 11.91
C ILE A 100 13.51 -6.18 10.70
N PRO A 101 13.98 -7.44 10.83
CA PRO A 101 14.46 -8.21 9.68
C PRO A 101 13.39 -8.37 8.60
N ILE A 102 13.74 -8.03 7.36
CA ILE A 102 12.86 -8.20 6.21
C ILE A 102 12.86 -9.67 5.80
N ASP A 103 11.69 -10.31 5.78
CA ASP A 103 11.55 -11.69 5.34
C ASP A 103 11.60 -11.77 3.80
N THR A 104 10.90 -10.86 3.11
CA THR A 104 10.92 -10.79 1.65
C THR A 104 10.45 -9.42 1.15
N ALA A 105 11.21 -8.78 0.25
CA ALA A 105 10.70 -7.69 -0.58
C ALA A 105 9.80 -8.26 -1.70
N LYS A 106 8.54 -7.84 -1.75
CA LYS A 106 7.51 -8.36 -2.67
C LYS A 106 7.46 -7.60 -3.99
N SER A 107 7.81 -6.31 -3.95
CA SER A 107 7.96 -5.41 -5.09
C SER A 107 8.86 -4.24 -4.67
N ILE A 108 9.01 -3.23 -5.52
CA ILE A 108 9.75 -2.01 -5.19
C ILE A 108 9.10 -1.20 -4.05
N ASP A 109 7.82 -1.41 -3.80
CA ASP A 109 7.02 -0.66 -2.84
C ASP A 109 6.34 -1.53 -1.76
N GLU A 110 6.57 -2.85 -1.77
CA GLU A 110 5.96 -3.77 -0.81
C GLU A 110 6.98 -4.73 -0.19
N LEU A 111 6.83 -5.02 1.10
CA LEU A 111 7.63 -6.01 1.83
C LEU A 111 6.84 -6.70 2.93
N THR A 112 7.38 -7.80 3.43
CA THR A 112 6.83 -8.53 4.58
C THR A 112 7.93 -8.91 5.56
N CYS A 113 7.57 -8.94 6.84
CA CYS A 113 8.44 -9.34 7.93
C CYS A 113 7.76 -10.41 8.80
N ARG A 114 8.58 -11.22 9.49
CA ARG A 114 8.12 -12.09 10.56
C ARG A 114 8.28 -11.36 11.89
N LEU A 115 7.25 -11.40 12.72
CA LEU A 115 7.31 -10.78 14.04
C LEU A 115 8.05 -11.69 15.02
N ASP A 116 8.90 -11.09 15.84
CA ASP A 116 9.46 -11.71 17.03
C ASP A 116 8.49 -11.57 18.22
N GLU A 117 8.92 -11.87 19.44
CA GLU A 117 8.06 -11.73 20.61
C GLU A 117 7.71 -10.26 20.92
N ALA A 118 8.68 -9.35 20.80
CA ALA A 118 8.49 -7.93 21.06
C ALA A 118 7.53 -7.27 20.04
N GLY A 119 7.68 -7.60 18.76
CA GLY A 119 6.78 -7.09 17.71
C GLY A 119 5.36 -7.66 17.81
N ARG A 120 5.18 -8.83 18.45
CA ARG A 120 3.86 -9.40 18.73
C ARG A 120 3.20 -8.77 19.95
N SER A 121 3.98 -8.45 20.98
CA SER A 121 3.45 -7.84 22.21
C SER A 121 3.05 -6.37 22.00
N ASP A 122 3.82 -5.62 21.22
CA ASP A 122 3.51 -4.21 20.90
C ASP A 122 3.65 -3.89 19.40
N PRO A 123 2.71 -4.37 18.56
CA PRO A 123 2.70 -4.08 17.13
C PRO A 123 2.50 -2.58 16.82
N LEU A 124 1.89 -1.82 17.72
CA LEU A 124 1.67 -0.38 17.55
C LEU A 124 3.01 0.37 17.68
N ALA A 125 3.79 0.08 18.72
CA ALA A 125 5.12 0.65 18.89
C ALA A 125 6.07 0.26 17.76
N LEU A 126 6.02 -1.00 17.30
CA LEU A 126 6.81 -1.45 16.15
C LEU A 126 6.46 -0.66 14.88
N ALA A 127 5.17 -0.51 14.57
CA ALA A 127 4.71 0.26 13.41
C ALA A 127 5.13 1.73 13.50
N ALA A 128 4.98 2.35 14.67
CA ALA A 128 5.39 3.73 14.91
C ALA A 128 6.91 3.90 14.73
N LYS A 129 7.71 2.97 15.25
CA LYS A 129 9.16 2.97 15.09
C LYS A 129 9.57 2.88 13.62
N ILE A 130 8.99 1.95 12.86
CA ILE A 130 9.26 1.83 11.41
C ILE A 130 8.94 3.14 10.69
N LYS A 131 7.76 3.73 10.93
CA LYS A 131 7.34 4.98 10.28
C LYS A 131 8.24 6.15 10.67
N ALA A 132 8.64 6.26 11.94
CA ALA A 132 9.56 7.28 12.43
C ALA A 132 10.93 7.15 11.76
N THR A 133 11.51 5.95 11.74
CA THR A 133 12.80 5.68 11.08
C THR A 133 12.78 6.05 9.59
N ILE A 134 11.71 5.70 8.86
CA ILE A 134 11.55 6.12 7.46
C ILE A 134 11.49 7.65 7.35
N ALA A 135 10.69 8.31 8.18
CA ALA A 135 10.50 9.75 8.12
C ALA A 135 11.78 10.53 8.45
N GLU A 136 12.55 10.07 9.43
CA GLU A 136 13.80 10.68 9.89
C GLU A 136 14.94 10.47 8.88
N ASN A 137 15.13 9.24 8.41
CA ASN A 137 16.34 8.88 7.66
C ASN A 137 16.19 8.95 6.14
N VAL A 138 14.96 8.76 5.61
CA VAL A 138 14.68 8.80 4.16
C VAL A 138 13.85 10.02 3.80
N GLY A 139 12.77 10.26 4.55
CA GLY A 139 12.03 11.51 4.48
C GLY A 139 10.53 11.38 4.74
N PRO A 140 9.91 12.43 5.30
CA PRO A 140 8.55 12.35 5.83
C PRO A 140 7.45 12.33 4.76
N TRP A 141 7.77 12.56 3.48
CA TRP A 141 6.78 12.47 2.40
C TRP A 141 6.60 11.05 1.86
N ILE A 142 7.51 10.14 2.19
CA ILE A 142 7.40 8.73 1.83
C ILE A 142 6.69 8.03 2.99
N THR A 143 5.36 7.92 2.86
CA THR A 143 4.50 7.28 3.87
C THR A 143 4.20 5.83 3.48
N CYS A 144 3.86 5.01 4.47
CA CYS A 144 3.50 3.61 4.26
C CYS A 144 2.31 3.19 5.10
N THR A 145 1.60 2.19 4.61
CA THR A 145 0.53 1.53 5.34
C THR A 145 0.99 0.16 5.80
N ILE A 146 0.73 -0.17 7.07
CA ILE A 146 1.21 -1.41 7.69
C ILE A 146 0.02 -2.27 8.12
N GLY A 147 0.04 -3.55 7.74
CA GLY A 147 -0.93 -4.56 8.14
C GLY A 147 -0.29 -5.67 8.96
N PHE A 148 -0.92 -6.04 10.08
CA PHE A 148 -0.50 -7.15 10.93
C PHE A 148 -1.54 -8.27 10.89
N ALA A 149 -1.11 -9.52 10.78
CA ALA A 149 -2.00 -10.67 10.92
C ALA A 149 -1.25 -11.97 11.23
N ALA A 150 -2.01 -13.05 11.41
CA ALA A 150 -1.51 -14.41 11.64
C ALA A 150 -0.65 -14.97 10.49
N ASN A 151 -0.86 -14.52 9.25
CA ASN A 151 -0.05 -14.97 8.11
C ASN A 151 0.11 -13.86 7.07
N ARG A 152 0.98 -14.09 6.07
CA ARG A 152 1.36 -13.08 5.08
C ARG A 152 0.17 -12.62 4.23
N GLN A 153 -0.74 -13.53 3.85
CA GLN A 153 -1.88 -13.19 3.00
C GLN A 153 -2.87 -12.31 3.76
N LEU A 154 -3.21 -12.70 5.00
CA LEU A 154 -4.06 -11.89 5.87
C LEU A 154 -3.42 -10.53 6.18
N ALA A 155 -2.10 -10.48 6.41
CA ALA A 155 -1.39 -9.22 6.67
C ALA A 155 -1.43 -8.28 5.46
N LYS A 156 -1.31 -8.81 4.24
CA LYS A 156 -1.49 -8.04 3.00
C LYS A 156 -2.90 -7.47 2.88
N ILE A 157 -3.93 -8.25 3.21
CA ILE A 157 -5.32 -7.80 3.18
C ILE A 157 -5.58 -6.73 4.26
N ALA A 158 -5.09 -6.95 5.48
CA ALA A 158 -5.15 -5.96 6.56
C ALA A 158 -4.47 -4.64 6.16
N CYS A 159 -3.28 -4.72 5.55
CA CYS A 159 -2.56 -3.55 5.02
C CYS A 159 -3.43 -2.79 3.99
N LYS A 160 -4.08 -3.50 3.06
CA LYS A 160 -4.98 -2.90 2.08
C LYS A 160 -6.20 -2.22 2.74
N ALA A 161 -6.81 -2.87 3.73
CA ALA A 161 -7.94 -2.32 4.48
C ALA A 161 -7.56 -1.01 5.20
N GLY A 162 -6.36 -0.96 5.78
CA GLY A 162 -5.84 0.24 6.46
C GLY A 162 -5.65 1.46 5.57
N LYS A 163 -5.56 1.30 4.24
CA LYS A 163 -5.40 2.43 3.31
C LYS A 163 -6.65 3.33 3.19
N ARG A 164 -7.80 2.87 3.69
CA ARG A 164 -9.10 3.58 3.60
C ARG A 164 -9.66 4.00 4.96
N ASP A 165 -8.90 3.80 6.04
CA ASP A 165 -9.37 4.07 7.39
C ASP A 165 -9.46 5.58 7.68
N GLY A 166 -10.53 6.01 8.35
CA GLY A 166 -10.76 7.40 8.76
C GLY A 166 -10.88 8.43 7.63
N GLY A 167 -11.28 8.01 6.42
CA GLY A 167 -11.46 8.90 5.26
C GLY A 167 -10.15 9.45 4.66
N ARG A 168 -9.00 9.02 5.18
CA ARG A 168 -7.68 9.34 4.64
C ARG A 168 -7.22 8.23 3.70
N CYS A 169 -6.53 8.61 2.64
CA CYS A 169 -5.88 7.64 1.75
C CYS A 169 -4.45 7.43 2.23
N GLY A 170 -4.08 6.21 2.63
CA GLY A 170 -2.71 5.85 3.02
C GLY A 170 -2.25 6.37 4.40
N ASP A 171 -1.00 6.07 4.74
CA ASP A 171 -0.39 6.19 6.08
C ASP A 171 -1.17 5.43 7.16
N GLY A 172 -1.80 4.32 6.77
CA GLY A 172 -2.66 3.54 7.64
C GLY A 172 -1.92 2.56 8.53
N LEU A 173 -2.67 1.96 9.46
CA LEU A 173 -2.24 0.86 10.30
C LEU A 173 -3.45 -0.03 10.60
N THR A 174 -3.34 -1.33 10.38
CA THR A 174 -4.41 -2.28 10.71
C THR A 174 -3.83 -3.53 11.32
N ILE A 175 -4.43 -3.99 12.41
CA ILE A 175 -4.03 -5.21 13.12
C ILE A 175 -5.23 -6.14 13.13
N TRP A 176 -5.08 -7.31 12.50
CA TRP A 176 -6.05 -8.40 12.55
C TRP A 176 -5.53 -9.51 13.45
N ARG A 177 -6.03 -9.54 14.68
CA ARG A 177 -5.75 -10.61 15.62
C ARG A 177 -6.60 -11.84 15.28
N PRO A 178 -6.22 -13.05 15.75
CA PRO A 178 -7.01 -14.25 15.49
C PRO A 178 -8.48 -14.14 15.92
N GLU A 179 -8.79 -13.39 16.98
CA GLU A 179 -10.14 -13.12 17.45
C GLU A 179 -10.97 -12.23 16.52
N ASP A 180 -10.33 -11.43 15.66
CA ASP A 180 -11.00 -10.59 14.66
C ASP A 180 -11.46 -11.40 13.44
N LEU A 181 -11.04 -12.67 13.34
CA LEU A 181 -11.27 -13.54 12.18
C LEU A 181 -12.33 -14.61 12.50
N PRO A 182 -13.23 -14.92 11.55
CA PRO A 182 -13.22 -14.47 10.15
C PRO A 182 -13.93 -13.13 9.90
N ALA A 183 -14.54 -12.50 10.91
CA ALA A 183 -15.39 -11.32 10.73
C ALA A 183 -14.74 -10.19 9.91
N ALA A 184 -13.49 -9.84 10.19
CA ALA A 184 -12.74 -8.83 9.43
C ALA A 184 -12.49 -9.22 7.96
N LEU A 185 -12.38 -10.52 7.66
CA LEU A 185 -12.19 -11.03 6.30
C LEU A 185 -13.50 -11.04 5.50
N LEU A 186 -14.64 -11.29 6.16
CA LEU A 186 -15.94 -11.39 5.49
C LEU A 186 -16.41 -10.07 4.84
N VAL A 187 -15.95 -8.93 5.37
CA VAL A 187 -16.29 -7.59 4.84
C VAL A 187 -15.35 -7.12 3.73
N VAL A 188 -14.34 -7.90 3.36
CA VAL A 188 -13.42 -7.57 2.27
C VAL A 188 -14.08 -7.83 0.93
N THR A 189 -13.89 -6.89 -0.01
CA THR A 189 -14.38 -7.06 -1.38
C THR A 189 -13.59 -8.14 -2.11
N MET A 190 -14.25 -8.87 -3.01
CA MET A 190 -13.67 -10.01 -3.70
C MET A 190 -12.36 -9.66 -4.42
N GLU A 191 -12.30 -8.49 -5.06
CA GLU A 191 -11.13 -7.99 -5.78
C GLU A 191 -9.97 -7.54 -4.89
N ASP A 192 -10.21 -7.33 -3.59
CA ASP A 192 -9.16 -7.02 -2.63
C ASP A 192 -8.47 -8.30 -2.09
N ILE A 193 -8.98 -9.49 -2.41
CA ILE A 193 -8.33 -10.78 -2.08
C ILE A 193 -7.16 -11.03 -3.03
N PRO A 194 -5.92 -11.20 -2.53
CA PRO A 194 -4.77 -11.52 -3.38
C PRO A 194 -5.00 -12.80 -4.20
N GLY A 195 -4.88 -12.67 -5.52
CA GLY A 195 -5.14 -13.75 -6.47
C GLY A 195 -6.49 -13.64 -7.20
N VAL A 196 -7.39 -12.77 -6.74
CA VAL A 196 -8.70 -12.56 -7.35
C VAL A 196 -8.73 -11.24 -8.12
N GLY A 197 -8.28 -11.27 -9.38
CA GLY A 197 -8.38 -10.13 -10.29
C GLY A 197 -9.79 -9.95 -10.87
N GLY A 198 -10.03 -8.83 -11.57
CA GLY A 198 -11.37 -8.51 -12.10
C GLY A 198 -11.99 -9.57 -13.01
N ASN A 199 -11.18 -10.34 -13.76
CA ASN A 199 -11.69 -11.47 -14.55
C ASN A 199 -12.10 -12.66 -13.68
N MET A 200 -11.40 -12.92 -12.58
CA MET A 200 -11.77 -13.97 -11.64
C MET A 200 -13.02 -13.57 -10.84
N ALA A 201 -13.10 -12.33 -10.37
CA ALA A 201 -14.30 -11.80 -9.71
C ALA A 201 -15.55 -11.94 -10.60
N LYS A 202 -15.46 -11.56 -11.89
CA LYS A 202 -16.54 -11.78 -12.86
C LYS A 202 -16.97 -13.25 -12.98
N ARG A 203 -16.04 -14.19 -12.88
CA ARG A 203 -16.35 -15.63 -12.92
C ARG A 203 -17.09 -16.07 -11.66
N LEU A 204 -16.64 -15.60 -10.48
CA LEU A 204 -17.30 -15.87 -9.20
C LEU A 204 -18.72 -15.29 -9.18
N TYR A 205 -18.90 -14.05 -9.64
CA TYR A 205 -20.23 -13.42 -9.74
C TYR A 205 -21.18 -14.17 -10.66
N ARG A 206 -20.68 -14.67 -11.80
CA ARG A 206 -21.50 -15.53 -12.70
C ARG A 206 -21.87 -16.87 -12.07
N ALA A 207 -21.10 -17.34 -11.11
CA ALA A 207 -21.39 -18.55 -10.34
C ALA A 207 -22.28 -18.29 -9.11
N GLY A 208 -22.77 -17.05 -8.92
CA GLY A 208 -23.60 -16.68 -7.76
C GLY A 208 -22.83 -16.40 -6.47
N ILE A 209 -21.50 -16.30 -6.55
CA ILE A 209 -20.62 -16.02 -5.42
C ILE A 209 -20.24 -14.54 -5.45
N PHE A 210 -20.86 -13.75 -4.58
CA PHE A 210 -20.72 -12.29 -4.51
C PHE A 210 -19.94 -11.82 -3.29
N THR A 211 -19.92 -12.60 -2.20
CA THR A 211 -19.26 -12.23 -0.95
C THR A 211 -18.19 -13.24 -0.57
N THR A 212 -17.27 -12.82 0.31
CA THR A 212 -16.23 -13.68 0.86
C THR A 212 -16.82 -14.80 1.72
N GLU A 213 -17.97 -14.57 2.36
CA GLU A 213 -18.71 -15.59 3.12
C GLU A 213 -19.15 -16.76 2.25
N GLN A 214 -19.55 -16.50 1.00
CA GLN A 214 -19.99 -17.51 0.04
C GLN A 214 -18.85 -18.35 -0.56
N LEU A 215 -17.59 -18.11 -0.17
CA LEU A 215 -16.45 -18.94 -0.56
C LEU A 215 -16.24 -20.15 0.37
N TYR A 216 -16.92 -20.17 1.52
CA TYR A 216 -16.97 -21.31 2.44
C TYR A 216 -18.00 -22.35 1.99
#